data_AF-A0A327SLQ7-F1
#
_entry.id   AF-A0A327SLQ7-F1
#
_cell.length_a   1.000
_cell.length_b   1.000
_cell.length_c   1.000
_cell.angle_alpha   90.00
_cell.angle_beta   90.00
_cell.angle_gamma   90.00
#
_symmetry.space_group_name_H-M   'P 1'
#
loop_
_entity.id
_entity.type
_entity.pdbx_description
1 polymer ?
#
loop_
_entity_poly.entity_id
_entity_poly.type
_entity_poly.pdbx_seq_one_letter_code
_entity_poly.pdbx_strand_id
1 'polypeptide(L)'
;MQRKIEVCLTPALIDLYAIENSIVVVIDILRATSSIVYGIDNGAQAIIPVAQVEECLNYADKGYLLAAERNGEVVEGYDFGNSPFSYTAEKVAGKTIVLTTTNGTKALHLARKRASQVVIGAFLNLEALCAWLKTQEKDVLLLCAGWKDQFNLEDTIFAGAVVNQLRSGFTHYDDASVAAEDLYLLAKDDLRAYIHKSSHSHRMVALNIEEDVKFCLQTNICQTIPVLEGDQLVALKTGL
;
A
#
# COMPACT_ATOMS: atom_id res chain seq x y z
N MET A 1 23.87 12.36 -7.82
CA MET A 1 22.78 13.37 -7.66
C MET A 1 22.36 13.40 -6.20
N GLN A 2 21.91 14.54 -5.68
CA GLN A 2 21.27 14.57 -4.36
C GLN A 2 19.91 13.87 -4.49
N ARG A 3 19.71 12.76 -3.75
CA ARG A 3 18.43 12.02 -3.71
C ARG A 3 17.66 12.43 -2.46
N LYS A 4 16.34 12.54 -2.56
CA LYS A 4 15.46 12.80 -1.42
C LYS A 4 14.55 11.60 -1.10
N ILE A 5 14.25 11.43 0.18
CA ILE A 5 13.18 10.55 0.67
C ILE A 5 12.21 11.40 1.50
N GLU A 6 10.96 11.42 1.12
CA GLU A 6 9.93 12.26 1.74
C GLU A 6 8.70 11.43 2.12
N VAL A 7 7.94 11.89 3.11
CA VAL A 7 6.68 11.24 3.54
C VAL A 7 5.50 12.19 3.29
N CYS A 8 4.58 11.77 2.43
CA CYS A 8 3.30 12.44 2.23
C CYS A 8 2.23 11.74 3.08
N LEU A 9 1.82 12.39 4.17
CA LEU A 9 0.94 11.79 5.19
C LEU A 9 -0.52 11.56 4.75
N THR A 10 -0.91 12.13 3.62
CA THR A 10 -2.27 11.97 3.04
C THR A 10 -2.25 12.38 1.57
N PRO A 11 -3.06 11.75 0.70
CA PRO A 11 -3.12 12.12 -0.71
C PRO A 11 -3.59 13.55 -0.96
N ALA A 12 -4.26 14.18 0.02
CA ALA A 12 -4.65 15.58 -0.05
C ALA A 12 -3.46 16.57 -0.12
N LEU A 13 -2.26 16.13 0.29
CA LEU A 13 -1.04 16.95 0.27
C LEU A 13 -0.16 16.68 -0.95
N ILE A 14 -0.48 15.70 -1.81
CA ILE A 14 0.43 15.22 -2.87
C ILE A 14 0.84 16.31 -3.87
N ASP A 15 -0.02 17.30 -4.11
CA ASP A 15 0.26 18.41 -5.04
C ASP A 15 1.27 19.43 -4.48
N LEU A 16 1.63 19.32 -3.20
CA LEU A 16 2.72 20.07 -2.59
C LEU A 16 4.09 19.40 -2.81
N TYR A 17 4.11 18.16 -3.31
CA TYR A 17 5.33 17.39 -3.56
C TYR A 17 5.68 17.37 -5.05
N ALA A 18 6.96 17.60 -5.35
CA ALA A 18 7.54 17.36 -6.67
C ALA A 18 7.89 15.87 -6.79
N ILE A 19 7.13 15.13 -7.61
CA ILE A 19 7.19 13.66 -7.73
C ILE A 19 7.56 13.18 -9.13
N GLU A 20 7.83 14.09 -10.06
CA GLU A 20 8.06 13.81 -11.48
C GLU A 20 9.29 12.91 -11.71
N ASN A 21 10.27 12.99 -10.81
CA ASN A 21 11.45 12.13 -10.78
C ASN A 21 11.41 11.06 -9.67
N SER A 22 10.31 10.98 -8.93
CA SER A 22 10.22 10.11 -7.76
C SER A 22 9.63 8.74 -8.10
N ILE A 23 10.14 7.72 -7.43
CA ILE A 23 9.41 6.49 -7.18
C ILE A 23 8.44 6.75 -6.04
N VAL A 24 7.14 6.64 -6.31
CA VAL A 24 6.11 6.78 -5.28
C VAL A 24 5.74 5.41 -4.75
N VAL A 25 5.92 5.20 -3.46
CA VAL A 25 5.44 4.03 -2.73
C VAL A 25 4.06 4.36 -2.18
N VAL A 26 3.01 3.74 -2.69
CA VAL A 26 1.65 3.87 -2.14
C VAL A 26 1.52 2.94 -0.93
N ILE A 27 0.92 3.46 0.14
CA ILE A 27 0.81 2.81 1.45
C ILE A 27 -0.64 2.92 1.94
N ASP A 28 -1.31 1.78 2.16
CA ASP A 28 -2.65 1.65 2.75
C ASP A 28 -2.66 0.31 3.49
N ILE A 29 -2.05 0.29 4.68
CA ILE A 29 -1.68 -0.94 5.40
C ILE A 29 -2.92 -1.74 5.80
N LEU A 30 -3.99 -1.05 6.19
CA LEU A 30 -5.26 -1.62 6.62
C LEU A 30 -6.37 -1.21 5.63
N ARG A 31 -6.52 -1.88 4.49
CA ARG A 31 -5.90 -3.18 4.12
C ARG A 31 -5.42 -3.26 2.67
N ALA A 32 -5.55 -2.18 1.89
CA ALA A 32 -5.47 -2.28 0.43
C ALA A 32 -4.07 -2.72 -0.03
N THR A 33 -3.00 -2.08 0.43
CA THR A 33 -1.65 -2.43 -0.04
C THR A 33 -1.17 -3.77 0.49
N SER A 34 -1.55 -4.15 1.72
CA SER A 34 -1.30 -5.49 2.26
C SER A 34 -1.97 -6.59 1.42
N SER A 35 -3.23 -6.40 1.03
CA SER A 35 -3.96 -7.35 0.18
C SER A 35 -3.37 -7.44 -1.23
N ILE A 36 -2.99 -6.30 -1.81
CA ILE A 36 -2.35 -6.25 -3.13
C ILE A 36 -1.02 -7.00 -3.11
N VAL A 37 -0.16 -6.70 -2.14
CA VAL A 37 1.15 -7.36 -2.00
C VAL A 37 0.96 -8.86 -1.85
N TYR A 38 0.09 -9.29 -0.95
CA TYR A 38 -0.15 -10.71 -0.70
C TYR A 38 -0.74 -11.42 -1.92
N GLY A 39 -1.67 -10.79 -2.64
CA GLY A 39 -2.28 -11.37 -3.84
C GLY A 39 -1.30 -11.55 -4.99
N ILE A 40 -0.47 -10.54 -5.27
CA ILE A 40 0.57 -10.64 -6.29
C ILE A 40 1.61 -11.70 -5.91
N ASP A 41 2.03 -11.75 -4.64
CA ASP A 41 2.99 -12.75 -4.14
C ASP A 41 2.44 -14.19 -4.23
N ASN A 42 1.12 -14.35 -4.05
CA ASN A 42 0.38 -15.61 -4.25
C ASN A 42 0.07 -15.94 -5.72
N GLY A 43 0.63 -15.20 -6.67
CA GLY A 43 0.57 -15.52 -8.08
C GLY A 43 -0.63 -14.94 -8.83
N ALA A 44 -1.32 -13.93 -8.29
CA ALA A 44 -2.25 -13.14 -9.09
C ALA A 44 -1.52 -12.59 -10.33
N GLN A 45 -2.12 -12.77 -11.51
CA GLN A 45 -1.53 -12.31 -12.76
C GLN A 45 -1.42 -10.78 -12.79
N ALA A 46 -2.46 -10.10 -12.31
CA ALA A 46 -2.53 -8.65 -12.19
C ALA A 46 -3.64 -8.24 -11.22
N ILE A 47 -3.52 -7.04 -10.64
CA ILE A 47 -4.58 -6.38 -9.88
C ILE A 47 -4.88 -5.01 -10.51
N ILE A 48 -6.13 -4.77 -10.89
CA ILE A 48 -6.59 -3.53 -11.53
C ILE A 48 -7.30 -2.67 -10.47
N PRO A 49 -6.66 -1.60 -9.96
CA PRO A 49 -7.32 -0.67 -9.05
C PRO A 49 -8.29 0.23 -9.84
N VAL A 50 -9.56 0.26 -9.43
CA VAL A 50 -10.60 1.12 -10.02
C VAL A 50 -11.21 2.05 -8.99
N ALA A 51 -11.60 3.26 -9.42
CA ALA A 51 -11.99 4.34 -8.52
C ALA A 51 -13.38 4.13 -7.92
N GLN A 52 -14.28 3.55 -8.71
CA GLN A 52 -15.68 3.35 -8.34
C GLN A 52 -16.05 1.88 -8.38
N VAL A 53 -17.04 1.51 -7.57
CA VAL A 53 -17.55 0.13 -7.50
C VAL A 53 -18.16 -0.23 -8.85
N GLU A 54 -18.93 0.68 -9.42
CA GLU A 54 -19.60 0.54 -10.72
C GLU A 54 -18.60 0.26 -11.85
N GLU A 55 -17.35 0.73 -11.74
CA GLU A 55 -16.31 0.45 -12.73
C GLU A 55 -15.88 -1.02 -12.71
N CYS A 56 -15.98 -1.74 -11.58
CA CYS A 56 -15.67 -3.17 -11.53
C CYS A 56 -16.64 -4.01 -12.35
N LEU A 57 -17.91 -3.61 -12.44
CA LEU A 57 -18.94 -4.34 -13.19
C LEU A 57 -18.63 -4.40 -14.69
N ASN A 58 -17.86 -3.44 -15.21
CA ASN A 58 -17.36 -3.44 -16.60
C ASN A 58 -16.37 -4.59 -16.91
N TYR A 59 -16.03 -5.39 -15.89
CA TYR A 59 -15.10 -6.51 -15.98
C TYR A 59 -15.72 -7.86 -15.59
N ALA A 60 -16.97 -7.89 -15.12
CA ALA A 60 -17.62 -9.12 -14.66
C ALA A 60 -17.63 -10.23 -15.73
N ASP A 61 -17.86 -9.88 -16.99
CA ASP A 61 -17.93 -10.84 -18.10
C ASP A 61 -16.55 -11.25 -18.68
N LYS A 62 -15.45 -10.77 -18.09
CA LYS A 62 -14.08 -11.00 -18.60
C LYS A 62 -13.34 -12.13 -17.88
N GLY A 63 -14.01 -12.83 -16.96
CA GLY A 63 -13.40 -13.89 -16.15
C GLY A 63 -12.43 -13.36 -15.09
N TYR A 64 -12.58 -12.09 -14.70
CA TYR A 64 -11.80 -11.47 -13.63
C TYR A 64 -12.50 -11.67 -12.29
N LEU A 65 -11.73 -11.68 -11.22
CA LEU A 65 -12.27 -11.67 -9.85
C LEU A 65 -12.55 -10.22 -9.45
N LEU A 66 -13.71 -9.95 -8.88
CA LEU A 66 -14.09 -8.62 -8.41
C LEU A 66 -13.94 -8.55 -6.89
N ALA A 67 -13.16 -7.58 -6.43
CA ALA A 67 -12.91 -7.31 -5.03
C ALA A 67 -13.36 -5.90 -4.65
N ALA A 68 -14.37 -5.80 -3.79
CA ALA A 68 -14.89 -4.50 -3.35
C ALA A 68 -15.39 -4.54 -1.92
N GLU A 69 -15.24 -3.39 -1.27
CA GLU A 69 -15.72 -3.16 0.08
C GLU A 69 -16.37 -1.80 0.23
N ARG A 70 -17.48 -1.77 0.96
CA ARG A 70 -18.09 -0.55 1.49
C ARG A 70 -18.38 -0.75 2.97
N ASN A 71 -17.86 0.16 3.80
CA ASN A 71 -18.03 0.13 5.25
C ASN A 71 -17.62 -1.21 5.92
N GLY A 72 -16.60 -1.90 5.38
CA GLY A 72 -16.13 -3.19 5.89
C GLY A 72 -16.86 -4.43 5.38
N GLU A 73 -17.92 -4.27 4.59
CA GLU A 73 -18.68 -5.36 4.01
C GLU A 73 -18.37 -5.54 2.53
N VAL A 74 -18.39 -6.80 2.07
CA VAL A 74 -18.26 -7.15 0.66
C VAL A 74 -19.48 -6.63 -0.09
N VAL A 75 -19.25 -5.95 -1.21
CA VAL A 75 -20.33 -5.45 -2.05
C VAL A 75 -21.08 -6.63 -2.69
N GLU A 76 -22.41 -6.55 -2.73
CA GLU A 76 -23.24 -7.58 -3.37
C GLU A 76 -22.81 -7.81 -4.84
N GLY A 77 -22.66 -9.08 -5.22
CA GLY A 77 -22.22 -9.47 -6.57
C GLY A 77 -20.70 -9.52 -6.79
N TYR A 78 -19.89 -9.30 -5.74
CA TYR A 78 -18.44 -9.39 -5.79
C TYR A 78 -17.95 -10.71 -5.20
N ASP A 79 -16.79 -11.18 -5.67
CA ASP A 79 -16.21 -12.45 -5.22
C ASP A 79 -15.70 -12.36 -3.78
N PHE A 80 -15.11 -11.21 -3.38
CA PHE A 80 -14.60 -10.99 -2.02
C PHE A 80 -14.33 -9.50 -1.72
N GLY A 81 -13.89 -9.21 -0.49
CA GLY A 81 -13.55 -7.85 -0.02
C GLY A 81 -12.04 -7.59 0.03
N ASN A 82 -11.64 -6.64 0.89
CA ASN A 82 -10.26 -6.19 1.02
C ASN A 82 -9.50 -6.88 2.17
N SER A 83 -9.97 -8.03 2.64
CA SER A 83 -9.20 -8.86 3.59
C SER A 83 -8.11 -9.60 2.83
N PRO A 84 -6.84 -9.58 3.30
CA PRO A 84 -5.76 -10.36 2.70
C PRO A 84 -6.05 -11.87 2.63
N PHE A 85 -6.86 -12.42 3.54
CA PHE A 85 -7.27 -13.84 3.50
C PHE A 85 -8.16 -14.20 2.29
N SER A 86 -8.61 -13.20 1.53
CA SER A 86 -9.29 -13.41 0.25
C SER A 86 -8.33 -13.65 -0.92
N TYR A 87 -7.04 -13.37 -0.72
CA TYR A 87 -6.01 -13.33 -1.77
C TYR A 87 -5.04 -14.51 -1.67
N THR A 88 -5.50 -15.67 -1.18
CA THR A 88 -4.69 -16.90 -1.11
C THR A 88 -4.41 -17.46 -2.50
N ALA A 89 -3.29 -18.18 -2.65
CA ALA A 89 -2.88 -18.76 -3.94
C ALA A 89 -3.98 -19.60 -4.61
N GLU A 90 -4.73 -20.40 -3.84
CA GLU A 90 -5.86 -21.19 -4.36
C GLU A 90 -6.92 -20.33 -5.06
N LYS A 91 -7.16 -19.11 -4.57
CA LYS A 91 -8.18 -18.20 -5.10
C LYS A 91 -7.64 -17.38 -6.26
N VAL A 92 -6.41 -16.88 -6.17
CA VAL A 92 -5.92 -15.81 -7.06
C VAL A 92 -4.89 -16.23 -8.10
N ALA A 93 -4.25 -17.40 -7.96
CA ALA A 93 -3.16 -17.79 -8.86
C ALA A 93 -3.59 -17.80 -10.33
N GLY A 94 -2.86 -17.07 -11.17
CA GLY A 94 -3.12 -16.92 -12.60
C GLY A 94 -4.37 -16.12 -12.94
N LYS A 95 -5.01 -15.45 -11.97
CA LYS A 95 -6.21 -14.62 -12.18
C LYS A 95 -5.87 -13.15 -12.21
N THR A 96 -6.66 -12.37 -12.95
CA THR A 96 -6.70 -10.91 -12.82
C THR A 96 -7.81 -10.53 -11.85
N ILE A 97 -7.50 -9.64 -10.92
CA ILE A 97 -8.44 -9.15 -9.92
C ILE A 97 -8.72 -7.68 -10.19
N VAL A 98 -9.97 -7.26 -10.12
CA VAL A 98 -10.37 -5.85 -10.15
C VAL A 98 -10.70 -5.43 -8.73
N LEU A 99 -9.91 -4.51 -8.20
CA LEU A 99 -9.97 -4.09 -6.81
C LEU A 99 -10.48 -2.65 -6.73
N THR A 100 -11.46 -2.40 -5.86
CA THR A 100 -11.85 -1.03 -5.50
C THR A 100 -11.79 -0.79 -4.00
N THR A 101 -11.11 0.30 -3.64
CA THR A 101 -10.98 0.78 -2.26
C THR A 101 -11.09 2.30 -2.25
N THR A 102 -11.58 2.89 -1.18
CA THR A 102 -11.79 4.35 -1.13
C THR A 102 -10.48 5.14 -1.04
N ASN A 103 -9.53 4.69 -0.23
CA ASN A 103 -8.30 5.45 0.05
C ASN A 103 -7.16 5.03 -0.88
N GLY A 104 -6.79 3.74 -0.90
CA GLY A 104 -5.69 3.23 -1.71
C GLY A 104 -5.79 3.51 -3.21
N THR A 105 -6.96 3.34 -3.82
CA THR A 105 -7.12 3.63 -5.27
C THR A 105 -6.99 5.11 -5.59
N LYS A 106 -7.45 6.00 -4.69
CA LYS A 106 -7.27 7.46 -4.80
C LYS A 106 -5.79 7.82 -4.76
N ALA A 107 -5.03 7.30 -3.78
CA ALA A 107 -3.60 7.55 -3.65
C ALA A 107 -2.83 7.10 -4.90
N LEU A 108 -3.14 5.89 -5.40
CA LEU A 108 -2.53 5.34 -6.61
C LEU A 108 -2.86 6.16 -7.86
N HIS A 109 -4.12 6.56 -8.04
CA HIS A 109 -4.54 7.37 -9.18
C HIS A 109 -3.87 8.74 -9.19
N LEU A 110 -3.72 9.38 -8.02
CA LEU A 110 -3.02 10.67 -7.90
C LEU A 110 -1.53 10.53 -8.18
N ALA A 111 -0.87 9.52 -7.60
CA ALA A 111 0.55 9.25 -7.85
C ALA A 111 0.83 9.01 -9.33
N ARG A 112 0.03 8.18 -9.99
CA ARG A 112 0.18 7.81 -11.41
C ARG A 112 0.26 9.02 -12.36
N LYS A 113 -0.40 10.14 -12.05
CA LYS A 113 -0.46 11.30 -12.94
C LYS A 113 0.89 11.96 -13.18
N ARG A 114 1.79 11.90 -12.21
CA ARG A 114 3.06 12.64 -12.24
C ARG A 114 4.26 11.80 -11.87
N ALA A 115 4.10 10.73 -11.08
CA ALA A 115 5.21 9.91 -10.60
C ALA A 115 6.00 9.26 -11.73
N SER A 116 7.31 9.14 -11.54
CA SER A 116 8.18 8.42 -12.47
C SER A 116 7.89 6.92 -12.48
N GLN A 117 7.54 6.36 -11.31
CA GLN A 117 7.10 4.99 -11.13
C GLN A 117 6.25 4.90 -9.87
N VAL A 118 5.26 4.01 -9.85
CA VAL A 118 4.43 3.74 -8.67
C VAL A 118 4.59 2.28 -8.27
N VAL A 119 4.95 2.06 -7.00
CA VAL A 119 5.04 0.73 -6.40
C VAL A 119 4.22 0.66 -5.12
N ILE A 120 3.97 -0.56 -4.64
CA ILE A 120 3.13 -0.80 -3.47
C ILE A 120 3.97 -1.28 -2.30
N GLY A 121 3.78 -0.64 -1.14
CA GLY A 121 4.44 -1.00 0.11
C GLY A 121 3.46 -1.50 1.17
N ALA A 122 3.86 -2.56 1.86
CA ALA A 122 3.23 -3.05 3.08
C ALA A 122 4.29 -3.68 4.00
N PHE A 123 4.00 -3.85 5.29
CA PHE A 123 4.92 -4.57 6.18
C PHE A 123 5.28 -5.96 5.63
N LEU A 124 4.33 -6.59 4.92
CA LEU A 124 4.51 -7.90 4.30
C LEU A 124 5.72 -7.96 3.34
N ASN A 125 6.10 -6.88 2.66
CA ASN A 125 7.21 -6.83 1.70
C ASN A 125 8.28 -5.77 2.01
N LEU A 126 8.37 -5.32 3.27
CA LEU A 126 9.24 -4.22 3.70
C LEU A 126 10.70 -4.39 3.26
N GLU A 127 11.32 -5.54 3.54
CA GLU A 127 12.72 -5.81 3.20
C GLU A 127 12.95 -5.86 1.69
N ALA A 128 12.09 -6.54 0.94
CA ALA A 128 12.19 -6.62 -0.52
C ALA A 128 12.08 -5.22 -1.15
N LEU A 129 11.09 -4.44 -0.72
CA LEU A 129 10.89 -3.06 -1.16
C LEU A 129 12.11 -2.19 -0.85
N CYS A 130 12.61 -2.20 0.39
CA CYS A 130 13.77 -1.42 0.79
C CYS A 130 15.04 -1.84 0.05
N ALA A 131 15.26 -3.15 -0.14
CA ALA A 131 16.41 -3.66 -0.89
C ALA A 131 16.38 -3.17 -2.34
N TRP A 132 15.21 -3.19 -2.98
CA TRP A 132 15.04 -2.67 -4.34
C TRP A 132 15.20 -1.15 -4.40
N LEU A 133 14.58 -0.37 -3.50
CA LEU A 133 14.68 1.09 -3.48
C LEU A 133 16.13 1.57 -3.31
N LYS A 134 16.96 0.86 -2.53
CA LYS A 134 18.39 1.20 -2.36
C LYS A 134 19.17 1.21 -3.67
N THR A 135 18.81 0.34 -4.61
CA THR A 135 19.50 0.22 -5.91
C THR A 135 19.01 1.22 -6.96
N GLN A 136 17.96 1.98 -6.67
CA GLN A 136 17.40 2.95 -7.60
C GLN A 136 18.08 4.32 -7.47
N GLU A 137 18.45 4.93 -8.60
CA GLU A 137 18.99 6.29 -8.65
C GLU A 137 17.88 7.35 -8.79
N LYS A 138 16.83 7.24 -7.98
CA LYS A 138 15.67 8.15 -7.99
C LYS A 138 15.32 8.67 -6.60
N ASP A 139 14.54 9.75 -6.58
CA ASP A 139 13.89 10.22 -5.38
C ASP A 139 12.79 9.24 -4.94
N VAL A 140 12.45 9.24 -3.65
CA VAL A 140 11.41 8.37 -3.09
C VAL A 140 10.38 9.22 -2.37
N LEU A 141 9.11 9.04 -2.71
CA LEU A 141 7.99 9.56 -1.92
C LEU A 141 7.21 8.40 -1.33
N LEU A 142 7.05 8.40 0.00
CA LEU A 142 6.20 7.47 0.73
C LEU A 142 4.83 8.11 0.87
N LEU A 143 3.86 7.66 0.07
CA LEU A 143 2.51 8.22 0.01
C LEU A 143 1.55 7.39 0.87
N CYS A 144 1.26 7.88 2.07
CA CYS A 144 0.21 7.33 2.93
C CYS A 144 -1.16 7.65 2.32
N ALA A 145 -2.02 6.64 2.18
CA ALA A 145 -3.38 6.79 1.71
C ALA A 145 -4.27 7.46 2.75
N GLY A 146 -3.95 7.27 4.03
CA GLY A 146 -4.70 7.86 5.12
C GLY A 146 -6.14 7.36 5.17
N TRP A 147 -6.98 8.08 5.90
CA TRP A 147 -8.40 7.80 6.00
C TRP A 147 -9.23 9.06 5.82
N LYS A 148 -10.02 9.13 4.75
CA LYS A 148 -10.83 10.33 4.43
C LYS A 148 -9.97 11.61 4.42
N ASP A 149 -8.83 11.54 3.74
CA ASP A 149 -7.82 12.59 3.64
C ASP A 149 -7.13 12.99 4.95
N GLN A 150 -7.38 12.24 6.04
CA GLN A 150 -6.70 12.42 7.31
C GLN A 150 -5.55 11.42 7.47
N PHE A 151 -4.49 11.87 8.14
CA PHE A 151 -3.42 11.01 8.62
C PHE A 151 -3.94 9.84 9.47
N ASN A 152 -3.28 8.69 9.35
CA ASN A 152 -3.48 7.48 10.16
C ASN A 152 -2.12 6.93 10.67
N LEU A 153 -2.16 6.12 11.74
CA LEU A 153 -0.93 5.65 12.38
C LEU A 153 -0.26 4.53 11.59
N GLU A 154 -1.05 3.56 11.12
CA GLU A 154 -0.57 2.36 10.45
C GLU A 154 0.26 2.66 9.20
N ASP A 155 -0.22 3.54 8.30
CA ASP A 155 0.53 3.90 7.09
C ASP A 155 1.79 4.68 7.43
N THR A 156 1.69 5.59 8.40
CA THR A 156 2.82 6.42 8.82
C THR A 156 3.92 5.62 9.50
N ILE A 157 3.56 4.66 10.35
CA ILE A 157 4.52 3.78 11.01
C ILE A 157 5.23 2.92 9.96
N PHE A 158 4.52 2.42 8.94
CA PHE A 158 5.16 1.74 7.82
C PHE A 158 6.11 2.66 7.04
N ALA A 159 5.67 3.89 6.71
CA ALA A 159 6.54 4.87 6.06
C ALA A 159 7.81 5.13 6.90
N GLY A 160 7.67 5.25 8.22
CA GLY A 160 8.77 5.36 9.16
C GLY A 160 9.72 4.16 9.15
N ALA A 161 9.20 2.95 9.00
CA ALA A 161 10.01 1.75 8.85
C ALA A 161 10.88 1.80 7.59
N VAL A 162 10.31 2.29 6.48
CA VAL A 162 11.05 2.49 5.22
C VAL A 162 12.11 3.59 5.38
N VAL A 163 11.75 4.75 5.94
CA VAL A 163 12.70 5.85 6.23
C VAL A 163 13.86 5.34 7.08
N ASN A 164 13.57 4.61 8.16
CA ASN A 164 14.58 4.08 9.07
C ASN A 164 15.62 3.20 8.36
N GLN A 165 15.19 2.38 7.39
CA GLN A 165 16.09 1.50 6.64
C GLN A 165 16.86 2.21 5.53
N LEU A 166 16.34 3.32 5.00
CA LEU A 166 16.79 3.91 3.75
C LEU A 166 17.49 5.25 3.91
N ARG A 167 17.12 6.08 4.89
CA ARG A 167 17.48 7.51 4.94
C ARG A 167 18.98 7.78 4.86
N SER A 168 19.82 6.87 5.37
CA SER A 168 21.29 7.02 5.32
C SER A 168 21.86 7.01 3.90
N GLY A 169 21.11 6.49 2.92
CA GLY A 169 21.45 6.54 1.49
C GLY A 169 20.90 7.76 0.74
N PHE A 170 20.16 8.63 1.42
CA PHE A 170 19.55 9.84 0.86
C PHE A 170 20.21 11.09 1.45
N THR A 171 20.24 12.18 0.68
CA THR A 171 20.86 13.44 1.08
C THR A 171 19.88 14.45 1.66
N HIS A 172 18.57 14.24 1.45
CA HIS A 172 17.51 15.10 1.93
C HIS A 172 16.31 14.28 2.39
N TYR A 173 15.64 14.78 3.43
CA TYR A 173 14.39 14.25 3.97
C TYR A 173 13.62 15.39 4.67
N ASP A 174 12.30 15.28 4.70
CA ASP A 174 11.40 16.29 5.29
C ASP A 174 11.06 16.00 6.76
N ASP A 175 10.42 16.96 7.44
CA ASP A 175 10.00 16.81 8.84
C ASP A 175 9.00 15.66 9.02
N ALA A 176 8.17 15.40 8.00
CA ALA A 176 7.25 14.26 8.02
C ALA A 176 8.00 12.92 8.04
N SER A 177 9.13 12.82 7.33
CA SER A 177 10.00 11.64 7.38
C SER A 177 10.60 11.42 8.78
N VAL A 178 11.06 12.49 9.43
CA VAL A 178 11.59 12.41 10.81
C VAL A 178 10.49 11.96 11.78
N ALA A 179 9.32 12.58 11.72
CA ALA A 179 8.19 12.22 12.57
C ALA A 179 7.72 10.78 12.34
N ALA A 180 7.65 10.32 11.09
CA ALA A 180 7.29 8.95 10.76
C ALA A 180 8.31 7.94 11.31
N GLU A 181 9.61 8.22 11.16
CA GLU A 181 10.67 7.37 11.70
C GLU A 181 10.61 7.29 13.23
N ASP A 182 10.42 8.42 13.92
CA ASP A 182 10.28 8.43 15.39
C ASP A 182 9.07 7.60 15.85
N LEU A 183 7.93 7.72 15.16
CA LEU A 183 6.75 6.89 15.43
C LEU A 183 7.05 5.40 15.24
N TYR A 184 7.76 5.04 14.17
CA TYR A 184 8.20 3.66 13.97
C TYR A 184 9.13 3.17 15.07
N LEU A 185 10.14 3.95 15.44
CA LEU A 185 11.09 3.58 16.50
C LEU A 185 10.41 3.38 17.86
N LEU A 186 9.34 4.13 18.14
CA LEU A 186 8.50 3.95 19.33
C LEU A 186 7.58 2.72 19.24
N ALA A 187 7.19 2.31 18.04
CA ALA A 187 6.20 1.26 17.80
C ALA A 187 6.81 -0.12 17.50
N LYS A 188 8.04 -0.19 16.99
CA LYS A 188 8.64 -1.38 16.37
C LYS A 188 8.65 -2.64 17.23
N ASP A 189 8.73 -2.50 18.55
CA ASP A 189 8.80 -3.66 19.47
C ASP A 189 7.42 -4.30 19.67
N ASP A 190 6.32 -3.54 19.49
CA ASP A 190 4.95 -4.03 19.50
C ASP A 190 4.03 -3.12 18.66
N LEU A 191 4.06 -3.32 17.34
CA LEU A 191 3.29 -2.53 16.37
C LEU A 191 1.78 -2.58 16.68
N ARG A 192 1.29 -3.75 17.05
CA ARG A 192 -0.13 -3.97 17.34
C ARG A 192 -0.55 -3.16 18.56
N ALA A 193 0.16 -3.26 19.68
CA ALA A 193 -0.16 -2.48 20.87
C ALA A 193 -0.06 -0.97 20.61
N TYR A 194 0.89 -0.53 19.78
CA TYR A 194 1.02 0.88 19.43
C TYR A 194 -0.16 1.38 18.60
N ILE A 195 -0.56 0.64 17.55
CA ILE A 195 -1.68 1.02 16.68
C ILE A 195 -3.02 0.98 17.43
N HIS A 196 -3.17 0.13 18.46
CA HIS A 196 -4.38 0.13 19.31
C HIS A 196 -4.60 1.46 20.07
N LYS A 197 -3.57 2.31 20.22
CA LYS A 197 -3.72 3.67 20.77
C LYS A 197 -4.45 4.63 19.82
N SER A 198 -4.53 4.29 18.53
CA SER A 198 -5.13 5.15 17.50
C SER A 198 -6.65 5.27 17.67
N SER A 199 -7.22 6.32 17.08
CA SER A 199 -8.66 6.44 16.85
C SER A 199 -9.23 5.34 15.94
N HIS A 200 -8.36 4.60 15.24
CA HIS A 200 -8.68 3.47 14.38
C HIS A 200 -9.03 2.21 15.17
N SER A 201 -8.55 2.05 16.41
CA SER A 201 -8.83 0.87 17.25
C SER A 201 -10.33 0.69 17.56
N HIS A 202 -11.06 1.79 17.74
CA HIS A 202 -12.51 1.76 17.96
C HIS A 202 -13.27 1.38 16.67
N ARG A 203 -12.70 1.71 15.51
CA ARG A 203 -13.25 1.38 14.18
C ARG A 203 -12.99 -0.07 13.82
N MET A 204 -11.80 -0.58 14.11
CA MET A 204 -11.41 -1.98 13.90
C MET A 204 -12.31 -2.96 14.65
N VAL A 205 -12.68 -2.61 15.90
CA VAL A 205 -13.62 -3.40 16.70
C VAL A 205 -15.02 -3.40 16.06
N ALA A 206 -15.47 -2.27 15.52
CA ALA A 206 -16.76 -2.18 14.85
C ALA A 206 -16.82 -2.95 13.51
N LEU A 207 -15.67 -3.09 12.82
CA LEU A 207 -15.56 -3.78 11.53
C LEU A 207 -15.14 -5.26 11.66
N ASN A 208 -14.85 -5.75 12.87
CA ASN A 208 -14.40 -7.12 13.14
C ASN A 208 -13.15 -7.56 12.34
N ILE A 209 -12.18 -6.65 12.15
CA ILE A 209 -10.97 -6.85 11.31
C ILE A 209 -9.70 -7.22 12.10
N GLU A 210 -9.83 -7.73 13.33
CA GLU A 210 -8.69 -7.99 14.22
C GLU A 210 -7.66 -8.97 13.61
N GLU A 211 -8.14 -10.05 12.97
CA GLU A 211 -7.25 -11.01 12.31
C GLU A 211 -6.54 -10.42 11.09
N ASP A 212 -7.23 -9.56 10.33
CA ASP A 212 -6.61 -8.85 9.22
C ASP A 212 -5.51 -7.91 9.72
N VAL A 213 -5.71 -7.23 10.85
CA VAL A 213 -4.69 -6.35 11.42
C VAL A 213 -3.47 -7.15 11.86
N LYS A 214 -3.66 -8.26 12.56
CA LYS A 214 -2.54 -9.15 12.94
C LYS A 214 -1.77 -9.60 11.71
N PHE A 215 -2.47 -9.95 10.63
CA PHE A 215 -1.85 -10.38 9.38
C PHE A 215 -1.09 -9.24 8.69
N CYS A 216 -1.71 -8.06 8.51
CA CYS A 216 -1.12 -6.91 7.83
C CYS A 216 0.12 -6.35 8.54
N LEU A 217 0.28 -6.61 9.85
CA LEU A 217 1.44 -6.20 10.64
C LEU A 217 2.55 -7.25 10.70
N GLN A 218 2.38 -8.41 10.06
CA GLN A 218 3.49 -9.35 9.85
C GLN A 218 4.52 -8.71 8.92
N THR A 219 5.80 -8.95 9.19
CA THR A 219 6.89 -8.38 8.40
C THR A 219 7.52 -9.41 7.48
N ASN A 220 7.76 -9.03 6.23
CA ASN A 220 8.59 -9.76 5.27
C ASN A 220 8.15 -11.19 4.92
N ILE A 221 6.85 -11.48 5.02
CA ILE A 221 6.29 -12.77 4.57
C ILE A 221 6.13 -12.86 3.06
N CYS A 222 6.24 -11.73 2.34
CA CYS A 222 6.18 -11.63 0.89
C CYS A 222 7.51 -11.07 0.35
N GLN A 223 7.89 -11.49 -0.86
CA GLN A 223 9.11 -11.03 -1.54
C GLN A 223 8.80 -10.16 -2.75
N THR A 224 7.56 -10.18 -3.22
CA THR A 224 7.17 -9.48 -4.44
C THR A 224 6.92 -7.99 -4.18
N ILE A 225 7.29 -7.16 -5.14
CA ILE A 225 6.98 -5.72 -5.17
C ILE A 225 5.96 -5.49 -6.28
N PRO A 226 4.69 -5.18 -5.97
CA PRO A 226 3.74 -4.78 -6.99
C PRO A 226 4.13 -3.42 -7.59
N VAL A 227 4.15 -3.33 -8.91
CA VAL A 227 4.44 -2.11 -9.69
C VAL A 227 3.27 -1.80 -10.62
N LEU A 228 2.97 -0.52 -10.78
CA LEU A 228 1.93 -0.06 -11.70
C LEU A 228 2.46 0.01 -13.14
N GLU A 229 1.91 -0.82 -14.01
CA GLU A 229 2.14 -0.84 -15.45
C GLU A 229 0.82 -0.60 -16.20
N GLY A 230 0.72 0.54 -16.88
CA GLY A 230 -0.54 0.98 -17.49
C GLY A 230 -1.62 1.21 -16.43
N ASP A 231 -2.68 0.41 -16.48
CA ASP A 231 -3.80 0.44 -15.51
C ASP A 231 -3.72 -0.67 -14.46
N GLN A 232 -2.66 -1.48 -14.46
CA GLN A 232 -2.61 -2.72 -13.69
C GLN A 232 -1.38 -2.77 -12.78
N LEU A 233 -1.56 -3.35 -11.60
CA LEU A 233 -0.48 -3.73 -10.70
C LEU A 233 -0.04 -5.15 -11.05
N VAL A 234 1.24 -5.31 -11.34
CA VAL A 234 1.88 -6.59 -11.65
C VAL A 234 3.10 -6.80 -10.77
N ALA A 235 3.60 -8.03 -10.69
CA ALA A 235 4.86 -8.29 -10.03
C ALA A 235 6.01 -7.56 -10.76
N LEU A 236 6.78 -6.76 -10.04
CA LEU A 236 7.97 -6.11 -10.57
C LEU A 236 8.96 -7.18 -11.02
N LYS A 237 9.30 -7.15 -12.31
CA LYS A 237 10.34 -8.02 -12.86
C LYS A 237 11.70 -7.47 -12.46
N THR A 238 12.34 -8.10 -11.48
CA THR A 238 13.77 -7.89 -11.24
C THR A 238 14.51 -8.61 -12.37
N GLY A 239 15.18 -7.85 -13.23
CA GLY A 239 16.03 -8.43 -14.26
C GLY A 239 17.11 -9.30 -13.61
N LEU A 240 17.21 -10.56 -14.04
CA LEU A 240 18.41 -11.37 -13.91
C LEU A 240 19.37 -11.03 -15.06
#